data_AF-A0A2E8VRV5-F1
#
_entry.id   AF-A0A2E8VRV5-F1
#
_cell.length_a   1.000
_cell.length_b   1.000
_cell.length_c   1.000
_cell.angle_alpha   90.00
_cell.angle_beta   90.00
_cell.angle_gamma   90.00
#
_symmetry.space_group_name_H-M   'P 1'
#
loop_
_entity.id
_entity.type
_entity.pdbx_description
1 polymer ?
#
loop_
_entity_poly.entity_id
_entity_poly.type
_entity_poly.pdbx_seq_one_letter_code
_entity_poly.pdbx_strand_id
1 'polypeptide(L)'
;MSEPDDQQLPEPSKTQRKRDMAELRALGEQLAGLSPQDLEELADERLRVAALEYRRIRKGNAKKRQLQFIGKLLRSADIDAVRSLIERKDASKLAHKTAFHQLERWRTLLLEDFGAGVSAIADVYPAVDRQQLRTLTRQAVREVEQGSEDRRHYRRLFQFLRELAESAESTDQSAGNTGAG
;
A
#
# COMPACT_ATOMS: atom_id res chain seq x y z
N MET A 1 35.70 -15.33 -50.65
CA MET A 1 34.89 -16.19 -49.76
C MET A 1 35.02 -15.57 -48.38
N SER A 2 34.04 -14.78 -47.98
CA SER A 2 34.09 -13.99 -46.74
C SER A 2 33.61 -14.86 -45.59
N GLU A 3 34.43 -15.04 -44.56
CA GLU A 3 34.00 -15.66 -43.31
C GLU A 3 33.12 -14.68 -42.53
N PRO A 4 31.99 -15.13 -41.95
CA PRO A 4 31.14 -14.26 -41.14
C PRO A 4 31.80 -14.02 -39.79
N ASP A 5 31.86 -12.74 -39.44
CA ASP A 5 32.29 -12.19 -38.16
C ASP A 5 31.42 -12.77 -37.03
N ASP A 6 31.99 -13.64 -36.20
CA ASP A 6 31.37 -14.16 -34.99
C ASP A 6 31.11 -12.96 -34.04
N GLN A 7 29.89 -12.41 -34.10
CA GLN A 7 29.38 -11.44 -33.14
C GLN A 7 29.17 -12.12 -31.79
N GLN A 8 30.27 -12.38 -31.11
CA GLN A 8 30.30 -12.93 -29.78
C GLN A 8 29.83 -11.82 -28.81
N LEU A 9 28.55 -11.86 -28.45
CA LEU A 9 27.96 -10.98 -27.45
C LEU A 9 28.86 -10.98 -26.20
N PRO A 10 29.30 -9.81 -25.69
CA PRO A 10 30.25 -9.75 -24.59
C PRO A 10 29.65 -10.42 -23.35
N GLU A 11 30.35 -11.43 -22.82
CA GLU A 11 29.95 -12.09 -21.58
C GLU A 11 29.82 -11.05 -20.44
N PRO A 12 28.77 -11.10 -19.62
CA PRO A 12 28.58 -10.14 -18.55
C PRO A 12 29.75 -10.19 -17.57
N SER A 13 30.41 -9.03 -17.39
CA SER A 13 31.57 -8.90 -16.49
C SER A 13 31.22 -9.34 -15.06
N LYS A 14 32.24 -9.75 -14.29
CA LYS A 14 32.10 -10.11 -12.86
C LYS A 14 31.39 -9.02 -12.04
N THR A 15 31.48 -7.76 -12.47
CA THR A 15 30.82 -6.61 -11.84
C THR A 15 29.32 -6.56 -12.13
N GLN A 16 28.91 -6.87 -13.37
CA GLN A 16 27.49 -6.86 -13.76
C GLN A 16 26.71 -7.95 -13.02
N ARG A 17 27.24 -9.18 -13.00
CA ARG A 17 26.62 -10.31 -12.27
C ARG A 17 26.43 -10.02 -10.77
N LYS A 18 27.30 -9.21 -10.17
CA LYS A 18 27.16 -8.78 -8.76
C LYS A 18 26.03 -7.77 -8.57
N ARG A 19 25.83 -6.85 -9.51
CA ARG A 19 24.74 -5.86 -9.49
C ARG A 19 23.39 -6.54 -9.66
N ASP A 20 23.25 -7.40 -10.66
CA ASP A 20 22.01 -8.14 -10.93
C ASP A 20 21.60 -8.98 -9.69
N MET A 21 22.57 -9.61 -9.03
CA MET A 21 22.32 -10.35 -7.78
C MET A 21 21.93 -9.46 -6.60
N ALA A 22 22.41 -8.22 -6.54
CA ALA A 22 22.01 -7.27 -5.51
C ALA A 22 20.58 -6.78 -5.74
N GLU A 23 20.23 -6.50 -6.99
CA GLU A 23 18.87 -6.09 -7.39
C GLU A 23 17.84 -7.18 -7.08
N LEU A 24 18.13 -8.44 -7.41
CA LEU A 24 17.23 -9.57 -7.09
C LEU A 24 17.08 -9.79 -5.59
N ARG A 25 18.13 -9.52 -4.79
CA ARG A 25 18.02 -9.57 -3.33
C ARG A 25 17.16 -8.45 -2.79
N ALA A 26 17.31 -7.23 -3.31
CA ALA A 26 16.48 -6.09 -2.92
C ALA A 26 15.01 -6.34 -3.27
N LEU A 27 14.74 -6.87 -4.46
CA LEU A 27 13.40 -7.28 -4.88
C LEU A 27 12.83 -8.37 -3.96
N GLY A 28 13.64 -9.37 -3.61
CA GLY A 28 13.25 -10.42 -2.68
C GLY A 28 12.95 -9.91 -1.27
N GLU A 29 13.63 -8.86 -0.81
CA GLU A 29 13.37 -8.22 0.47
C GLU A 29 12.06 -7.44 0.46
N GLN A 30 11.79 -6.70 -0.63
CA GLN A 30 10.50 -6.02 -0.84
C GLN A 30 9.34 -7.03 -0.88
N LEU A 31 9.50 -8.10 -1.65
CA LEU A 31 8.51 -9.17 -1.77
C LEU A 31 8.19 -9.79 -0.40
N ALA A 32 9.22 -10.15 0.36
CA ALA A 32 9.04 -10.74 1.68
C ALA A 32 8.52 -9.74 2.73
N GLY A 33 8.48 -8.45 2.41
CA GLY A 33 7.83 -7.40 3.19
C GLY A 33 6.31 -7.32 2.99
N LEU A 34 5.76 -7.99 1.98
CA LEU A 34 4.30 -8.05 1.75
C LEU A 34 3.58 -8.84 2.85
N SER A 35 2.25 -8.66 2.94
CA SER A 35 1.41 -9.42 3.86
C SER A 35 1.32 -10.90 3.42
N PRO A 36 1.00 -11.85 4.33
CA PRO A 36 0.83 -13.24 3.92
C PRO A 36 -0.28 -13.41 2.87
N GLN A 37 -1.34 -12.62 2.96
CA GLN A 37 -2.44 -12.63 2.00
C GLN A 37 -1.98 -12.13 0.61
N ASP A 38 -1.18 -11.07 0.55
CA ASP A 38 -0.66 -10.58 -0.74
C ASP A 38 0.27 -11.60 -1.41
N LEU A 39 1.02 -12.37 -0.60
CA LEU A 39 1.89 -13.42 -1.12
C LEU A 39 1.11 -14.58 -1.74
N GLU A 40 -0.17 -14.78 -1.42
CA GLU A 40 -1.03 -15.80 -2.04
C GLU A 40 -1.26 -15.53 -3.53
N GLU A 41 -1.16 -14.27 -3.98
CA GLU A 41 -1.28 -13.89 -5.40
C GLU A 41 -0.08 -14.37 -6.26
N LEU A 42 1.02 -14.79 -5.64
CA LEU A 42 2.15 -15.35 -6.36
C LEU A 42 1.78 -16.73 -6.94
N ALA A 43 1.94 -16.88 -8.26
CA ALA A 43 1.80 -18.17 -8.93
C ALA A 43 2.93 -19.15 -8.58
N ASP A 44 4.14 -18.64 -8.28
CA ASP A 44 5.28 -19.46 -7.87
C ASP A 44 5.17 -19.84 -6.38
N GLU A 45 4.71 -21.07 -6.14
CA GLU A 45 4.59 -21.64 -4.79
C GLU A 45 5.92 -21.68 -4.03
N ARG A 46 7.03 -21.97 -4.71
CA ARG A 46 8.34 -22.09 -4.04
C ARG A 46 8.80 -20.72 -3.55
N LEU A 47 8.60 -19.70 -4.38
CA LEU A 47 8.89 -18.31 -4.03
C LEU A 47 7.97 -17.83 -2.90
N ARG A 48 6.67 -18.15 -2.97
CA ARG A 48 5.67 -17.85 -1.93
C ARG A 48 6.05 -18.44 -0.57
N VAL A 49 6.32 -19.74 -0.50
CA VAL A 49 6.73 -20.42 0.72
C VAL A 49 8.03 -19.83 1.27
N ALA A 50 9.01 -19.55 0.40
CA ALA A 50 10.27 -18.96 0.82
C ALA A 50 10.09 -17.56 1.44
N ALA A 51 9.22 -16.72 0.87
CA ALA A 51 8.88 -15.41 1.39
C ALA A 51 8.12 -15.50 2.73
N LEU A 52 7.17 -16.43 2.87
CA LEU A 52 6.47 -16.66 4.14
C LEU A 52 7.43 -17.12 5.25
N GLU A 53 8.37 -18.00 4.93
CA GLU A 53 9.37 -18.47 5.89
C GLU A 53 10.32 -17.34 6.33
N TYR A 54 10.74 -16.48 5.39
CA TYR A 54 11.55 -15.30 5.72
C TYR A 54 10.91 -14.40 6.78
N ARG A 55 9.58 -14.25 6.73
CA ARG A 55 8.81 -13.45 7.71
C ARG A 55 8.78 -14.09 9.11
N ARG A 56 8.86 -15.41 9.20
CA ARG A 56 8.86 -16.17 10.47
C ARG A 56 10.23 -16.16 11.15
N ILE A 57 11.32 -16.11 10.39
CA ILE A 57 12.68 -16.16 10.91
C ILE A 57 13.02 -14.90 11.71
N ARG A 58 13.30 -15.08 13.01
CA ARG A 58 13.75 -14.00 13.93
C ARG A 58 15.28 -13.81 13.94
N LYS A 59 16.05 -14.85 13.63
CA LYS A 59 17.53 -14.84 13.73
C LYS A 59 18.17 -14.23 12.49
N GLY A 60 18.97 -13.17 12.65
CA GLY A 60 19.54 -12.41 11.54
C GLY A 60 20.34 -13.22 10.52
N ASN A 61 21.16 -14.18 10.95
CA ASN A 61 21.95 -15.02 10.04
C ASN A 61 21.07 -15.97 9.22
N ALA A 62 20.05 -16.57 9.83
CA ALA A 62 19.08 -17.42 9.12
C ALA A 62 18.24 -16.57 8.15
N LYS A 63 17.84 -15.36 8.56
CA LYS A 63 17.09 -14.42 7.72
C LYS A 63 17.89 -14.00 6.48
N LYS A 64 19.18 -13.70 6.65
CA LYS A 64 20.10 -13.42 5.53
C LYS A 64 20.23 -14.61 4.56
N ARG A 65 20.36 -15.84 5.06
CA ARG A 65 20.42 -17.05 4.22
C ARG A 65 19.12 -17.27 3.46
N GLN A 66 17.99 -17.05 4.11
CA GLN A 66 16.68 -17.15 3.48
C GLN A 66 16.50 -16.09 2.37
N LEU A 67 16.93 -14.85 2.61
CA LEU A 67 16.92 -13.81 1.57
C LEU A 67 17.79 -14.18 0.36
N GLN A 68 18.96 -14.77 0.61
CA GLN A 68 19.81 -15.25 -0.47
C GLN A 68 19.13 -16.37 -1.26
N PHE A 69 18.39 -17.26 -0.60
CA PHE A 69 17.62 -18.31 -1.26
C PHE A 69 16.49 -17.72 -2.12
N ILE A 70 15.72 -16.76 -1.59
CA ILE A 70 14.71 -16.02 -2.35
C ILE A 70 15.33 -15.35 -3.60
N GLY A 71 16.46 -14.65 -3.43
CA GLY A 71 17.17 -14.03 -4.56
C GLY A 71 17.67 -15.04 -5.60
N LYS A 72 17.92 -16.31 -5.23
CA LYS A 72 18.22 -17.38 -6.20
C LYS A 72 16.97 -17.85 -6.94
N LEU A 73 15.82 -17.98 -6.25
CA LEU A 73 14.55 -18.36 -6.85
C LEU A 73 14.06 -17.32 -7.86
N LEU A 74 14.24 -16.03 -7.56
CA LEU A 74 13.86 -14.93 -8.45
C LEU A 74 14.57 -14.95 -9.81
N ARG A 75 15.71 -15.65 -9.96
CA ARG A 75 16.39 -15.79 -11.26
C ARG A 75 15.65 -16.64 -12.26
N SER A 76 14.80 -17.54 -11.77
CA SER A 76 13.99 -18.45 -12.59
C SER A 76 12.50 -18.13 -12.50
N ALA A 77 12.13 -17.06 -11.79
CA ALA A 77 10.76 -16.62 -11.64
C ALA A 77 10.40 -15.58 -12.72
N ASP A 78 9.11 -15.33 -12.87
CA ASP A 78 8.61 -14.17 -13.61
C ASP A 78 8.85 -12.90 -12.77
N ILE A 79 9.95 -12.21 -13.08
CA ILE A 79 10.38 -11.00 -12.35
C ILE A 79 9.39 -9.86 -12.56
N ASP A 80 8.78 -9.76 -13.73
CA ASP A 80 7.86 -8.67 -14.07
C ASP A 80 6.53 -8.84 -13.33
N ALA A 81 6.04 -10.08 -13.20
CA ALA A 81 4.88 -10.38 -12.35
C ALA A 81 5.15 -10.03 -10.88
N VAL A 82 6.34 -10.36 -10.36
CA VAL A 82 6.74 -10.04 -8.98
C VAL A 82 6.82 -8.53 -8.76
N ARG A 83 7.47 -7.79 -9.67
CA ARG A 83 7.57 -6.33 -9.61
C ARG A 83 6.19 -5.68 -9.65
N SER A 84 5.35 -6.12 -10.59
CA SER A 84 3.98 -5.63 -10.74
C SER A 84 3.15 -5.86 -9.47
N LEU A 85 3.29 -7.03 -8.83
CA LEU A 85 2.64 -7.31 -7.56
C LEU A 85 3.10 -6.32 -6.48
N ILE A 86 4.41 -6.14 -6.31
CA ILE A 86 4.97 -5.21 -5.30
C ILE A 86 4.48 -3.79 -5.56
N GLU A 87 4.55 -3.31 -6.81
CA GLU A 87 4.14 -1.96 -7.18
C GLU A 87 2.65 -1.72 -6.92
N ARG A 88 1.76 -2.64 -7.32
CA ARG A 88 0.33 -2.52 -7.02
C ARG A 88 0.06 -2.40 -5.52
N LYS A 89 0.77 -3.16 -4.70
CA LYS A 89 0.60 -3.13 -3.24
C LYS A 89 1.18 -1.87 -2.61
N ASP A 90 2.30 -1.37 -3.10
CA ASP A 90 2.88 -0.12 -2.59
C ASP A 90 2.10 1.11 -3.03
N ALA A 91 1.59 1.14 -4.25
CA ALA A 91 0.66 2.17 -4.72
C ALA A 91 -0.62 2.20 -3.87
N SER A 92 -1.20 1.03 -3.58
CA SER A 92 -2.36 0.91 -2.67
C SER A 92 -2.04 1.44 -1.27
N LYS A 93 -0.90 1.03 -0.66
CA LYS A 93 -0.49 1.55 0.66
C LYS A 93 -0.29 3.06 0.66
N LEU A 94 0.32 3.62 -0.38
CA LEU A 94 0.55 5.06 -0.50
C LEU A 94 -0.77 5.82 -0.64
N ALA A 95 -1.70 5.30 -1.44
CA ALA A 95 -3.05 5.85 -1.57
C ALA A 95 -3.77 5.83 -0.23
N HIS A 96 -3.80 4.68 0.47
CA HIS A 96 -4.40 4.57 1.80
C HIS A 96 -3.76 5.50 2.83
N LYS A 97 -2.43 5.67 2.81
CA LYS A 97 -1.72 6.59 3.71
C LYS A 97 -2.07 8.04 3.43
N THR A 98 -2.15 8.42 2.15
CA THR A 98 -2.53 9.78 1.73
C THR A 98 -3.97 10.09 2.13
N ALA A 99 -4.89 9.15 1.86
CA ALA A 99 -6.29 9.25 2.27
C ALA A 99 -6.40 9.37 3.80
N PHE A 100 -5.69 8.53 4.56
CA PHE A 100 -5.65 8.59 6.01
C PHE A 100 -5.23 9.98 6.51
N HIS A 101 -4.12 10.53 6.00
CA HIS A 101 -3.66 11.87 6.38
C HIS A 101 -4.65 12.96 5.98
N GLN A 102 -5.37 12.82 4.87
CA GLN A 102 -6.44 13.75 4.50
C GLN A 102 -7.59 13.72 5.50
N LEU A 103 -8.03 12.53 5.91
CA LEU A 103 -9.07 12.36 6.94
C LEU A 103 -8.64 12.96 8.28
N GLU A 104 -7.36 12.81 8.65
CA GLU A 104 -6.83 13.46 9.84
C GLU A 104 -6.84 14.99 9.75
N ARG A 105 -6.48 15.56 8.60
CA ARG A 105 -6.57 17.02 8.39
C ARG A 105 -8.00 17.52 8.54
N TRP A 106 -8.97 16.81 7.96
CA TRP A 106 -10.39 17.14 8.11
C TRP A 106 -10.84 17.10 9.56
N ARG A 107 -10.44 16.06 10.30
CA ARG A 107 -10.75 15.94 11.73
C ARG A 107 -10.14 17.08 12.54
N THR A 108 -8.88 17.43 12.29
CA THR A 108 -8.23 18.56 12.97
C THR A 108 -8.97 19.86 12.69
N LEU A 109 -9.28 20.13 11.42
CA LEU A 109 -10.05 21.33 11.04
C LEU A 109 -11.42 21.38 11.73
N LEU A 110 -12.14 20.27 11.80
CA LEU A 110 -13.44 20.19 12.49
C LEU A 110 -13.37 20.48 13.99
N LEU A 111 -12.26 20.14 14.63
CA LEU A 111 -12.04 20.38 16.06
C LEU A 111 -11.58 21.81 16.33
N GLU A 112 -10.81 22.42 15.42
CA GLU A 112 -10.30 23.79 15.54
C GLU A 112 -11.32 24.83 15.10
N ASP A 113 -11.94 24.64 13.93
CA ASP A 113 -12.99 25.49 13.37
C ASP A 113 -14.12 24.64 12.80
N PHE A 114 -15.09 24.39 13.67
CA PHE A 114 -16.29 23.62 13.35
C PHE A 114 -17.05 24.16 12.13
N GLY A 115 -17.15 25.47 11.97
CA GLY A 115 -17.91 26.10 10.89
C GLY A 115 -17.22 25.89 9.55
N ALA A 116 -15.93 26.25 9.49
CA ALA A 116 -15.11 26.08 8.30
C ALA A 116 -14.97 24.59 7.91
N GLY A 117 -14.76 23.70 8.89
CA GLY A 117 -14.61 22.27 8.65
C GLY A 117 -15.86 21.63 8.05
N VAL A 118 -17.05 21.93 8.58
CA VAL A 118 -18.30 21.40 8.02
C VAL A 118 -18.56 21.92 6.61
N SER A 119 -18.29 23.21 6.34
CA SER A 119 -18.47 23.78 5.01
C SER A 119 -17.53 23.12 3.99
N ALA A 120 -16.24 23.08 4.30
CA ALA A 120 -15.23 22.56 3.37
C ALA A 120 -15.41 21.05 3.10
N ILE A 121 -15.89 20.26 4.07
CA ILE A 121 -16.27 18.86 3.83
C ILE A 121 -17.50 18.77 2.93
N ALA A 122 -18.50 19.63 3.14
CA ALA A 122 -19.70 19.64 2.32
C ALA A 122 -19.46 20.13 0.88
N ASP A 123 -18.43 20.93 0.65
CA ASP A 123 -18.01 21.35 -0.69
C ASP A 123 -17.36 20.19 -1.47
N VAL A 124 -16.58 19.35 -0.78
CA VAL A 124 -15.95 18.16 -1.38
C VAL A 124 -16.93 16.99 -1.49
N TYR A 125 -17.81 16.82 -0.52
CA TYR A 125 -18.80 15.76 -0.45
C TYR A 125 -20.22 16.33 -0.33
N PRO A 126 -20.85 16.77 -1.45
CA PRO A 126 -22.17 17.42 -1.41
C PRO A 126 -23.29 16.57 -0.81
N ALA A 127 -23.17 15.24 -0.89
CA ALA A 127 -24.13 14.27 -0.36
C ALA A 127 -23.95 13.98 1.15
N VAL A 128 -23.01 14.63 1.84
CA VAL A 128 -22.76 14.37 3.26
C VAL A 128 -23.98 14.73 4.12
N ASP A 129 -24.32 13.86 5.08
CA ASP A 129 -25.25 14.22 6.15
C ASP A 129 -24.59 15.26 7.08
N ARG A 130 -24.84 16.53 6.78
CA ARG A 130 -24.32 17.68 7.55
C ARG A 130 -24.79 17.62 9.00
N GLN A 131 -25.99 17.12 9.28
CA GLN A 131 -26.52 17.08 10.65
C GLN A 131 -25.81 16.01 11.48
N GLN A 132 -25.57 14.84 10.89
CA GLN A 132 -24.78 13.78 11.53
C GLN A 132 -23.34 14.23 11.77
N LEU A 133 -22.68 14.82 10.77
CA LEU A 133 -21.31 15.35 10.89
C LEU A 133 -21.20 16.38 12.03
N ARG A 134 -22.17 17.29 12.10
CA ARG A 134 -22.24 18.32 13.16
C ARG A 134 -22.41 17.71 14.55
N THR A 135 -23.16 16.62 14.66
CA THR A 135 -23.42 15.93 15.93
C THR A 135 -22.18 15.19 16.41
N LEU A 136 -21.55 14.41 15.52
CA LEU A 136 -20.33 13.66 15.83
C LEU A 136 -19.17 14.59 16.21
N THR A 137 -19.02 15.71 15.52
CA THR A 137 -17.95 16.67 15.81
C THR A 137 -18.14 17.30 17.19
N ARG A 138 -19.34 17.75 17.55
CA ARG A 138 -19.62 18.31 18.88
C ARG A 138 -19.36 17.30 20.01
N GLN A 139 -19.71 16.04 19.79
CA GLN A 139 -19.44 14.96 20.73
C GLN A 139 -17.93 14.71 20.88
N ALA A 140 -17.17 14.73 19.78
CA ALA A 140 -15.72 14.58 19.79
C ALA A 140 -14.99 15.75 20.46
N VAL A 141 -15.39 17.00 20.17
CA VAL A 141 -14.85 18.20 20.84
C VAL A 141 -15.06 18.11 22.35
N ARG A 142 -16.29 17.80 22.77
CA ARG A 142 -16.62 17.66 24.20
C ARG A 142 -15.79 16.57 24.88
N GLU A 143 -15.55 15.43 24.24
CA GLU A 143 -14.69 14.38 24.80
C GLU A 143 -13.23 14.84 24.97
N VAL A 144 -12.71 15.59 24.01
CA VAL A 144 -11.35 16.15 24.05
C VAL A 144 -11.23 17.21 25.15
N GLU A 145 -12.19 18.13 25.25
CA GLU A 145 -12.23 19.17 26.28
C GLU A 145 -12.38 18.60 27.70
N GLN A 146 -13.14 17.52 27.85
CA GLN A 146 -13.33 16.83 29.13
C GLN A 146 -12.13 15.96 29.54
N GLY A 147 -11.09 15.86 28.70
CA GLY A 147 -9.92 15.02 28.98
C GLY A 147 -10.26 13.53 29.09
N SER A 148 -11.33 13.07 28.44
CA SER A 148 -11.77 11.68 28.50
C SER A 148 -10.68 10.76 27.95
N GLU A 149 -10.26 9.76 28.74
CA GLU A 149 -9.35 8.71 28.27
C GLU A 149 -10.01 7.86 27.17
N ASP A 150 -11.33 7.66 27.25
CA ASP A 150 -12.09 7.00 26.20
C ASP A 150 -12.46 8.00 25.09
N ARG A 151 -11.63 8.04 24.06
CA ARG A 151 -11.80 8.83 22.83
C ARG A 151 -12.75 8.17 21.82
N ARG A 152 -13.90 7.66 22.27
CA ARG A 152 -14.83 6.90 21.41
C ARG A 152 -15.46 7.75 20.30
N HIS A 153 -15.88 8.98 20.58
CA HIS A 153 -16.51 9.86 19.60
C HIS A 153 -15.47 10.43 18.64
N TYR A 154 -14.24 10.65 19.12
CA TYR A 154 -13.10 10.97 18.27
C TYR A 154 -12.81 9.87 17.24
N ARG A 155 -12.82 8.59 17.67
CA ARG A 155 -12.68 7.43 16.77
C ARG A 155 -13.89 7.31 15.82
N ARG A 156 -15.11 7.54 16.33
CA ARG A 156 -16.34 7.47 15.51
C ARG A 156 -16.39 8.56 14.44
N LEU A 157 -15.94 9.77 14.73
CA LEU A 157 -15.82 10.85 13.74
C LEU A 157 -14.87 10.46 12.62
N PHE A 158 -13.69 9.92 12.96
CA PHE A 158 -12.74 9.42 11.95
C PHE A 158 -13.35 8.33 11.08
N GLN A 159 -14.07 7.38 11.69
CA GLN A 159 -14.74 6.31 10.96
C GLN A 159 -15.82 6.86 10.00
N PHE A 160 -16.62 7.84 10.43
CA PHE A 160 -17.61 8.49 9.59
C PHE A 160 -16.97 9.19 8.38
N LEU A 161 -15.87 9.93 8.59
CA LEU A 161 -15.14 10.58 7.49
C LEU A 161 -14.56 9.56 6.51
N ARG A 162 -14.09 8.41 7.01
CA ARG A 162 -13.61 7.31 6.18
C ARG A 162 -14.73 6.70 5.33
N GLU A 163 -15.86 6.37 5.94
CA GLU A 163 -17.06 5.83 5.25
C GLU A 163 -17.55 6.80 4.16
N LEU A 164 -17.49 8.12 4.42
CA LEU A 164 -17.83 9.16 3.45
C LEU A 164 -16.89 9.17 2.23
N ALA A 165 -15.57 9.08 2.47
CA ALA A 165 -14.57 9.04 1.40
C ALA A 165 -14.69 7.76 0.54
N GLU A 166 -14.86 6.59 1.18
CA GLU A 166 -15.05 5.30 0.49
C GLU A 166 -16.35 5.29 -0.35
N SER A 167 -17.42 5.93 0.16
CA SER A 167 -18.68 6.07 -0.58
C SER A 167 -18.56 6.98 -1.82
N ALA A 168 -17.69 8.00 -1.75
CA ALA A 168 -17.41 8.86 -2.89
C ALA A 168 -16.59 8.13 -3.97
N GLU A 169 -15.56 7.38 -3.57
CA GLU A 169 -14.71 6.60 -4.49
C GLU A 169 -15.49 5.49 -5.22
N SER A 170 -16.48 4.89 -4.58
CA SER A 170 -17.34 3.84 -5.17
C SER A 170 -18.38 4.39 -6.16
N THR A 171 -18.79 5.64 -6.00
CA THR A 171 -19.67 6.33 -6.97
C THR A 171 -18.93 6.60 -8.27
N ASP A 172 -17.65 6.96 -8.20
CA ASP A 172 -16.81 7.27 -9.36
C ASP A 172 -16.45 6.01 -10.18
N GLN A 173 -16.21 4.87 -9.51
CA GLN A 173 -15.91 3.59 -10.16
C GLN A 173 -17.10 2.97 -10.92
N SER A 174 -18.34 3.29 -10.53
CA SER A 174 -19.56 2.81 -11.22
C SER A 174 -19.77 3.48 -12.59
N ALA A 175 -19.35 4.75 -12.73
CA ALA A 175 -19.49 5.50 -13.98
C ALA A 175 -18.52 5.05 -15.09
N GLY A 176 -17.47 4.29 -14.75
CA GLY A 176 -16.44 3.82 -15.69
C GLY A 176 -16.69 2.47 -16.35
N ASN A 177 -17.71 1.70 -15.95
CA ASN A 177 -17.90 0.30 -16.39
C ASN A 177 -19.04 0.09 -17.42
N THR A 178 -19.43 1.10 -18.20
CA THR A 178 -20.51 0.99 -19.21
C THR A 178 -20.03 1.01 -20.66
N GLY A 179 -18.83 0.47 -20.95
CA GLY A 179 -18.25 0.57 -22.29
C GLY A 179 -17.41 -0.63 -22.73
N ALA A 180 -18.01 -1.81 -22.85
CA ALA A 180 -17.50 -2.87 -23.73
C ALA A 180 -18.66 -3.82 -24.09
N GLY A 181 -19.33 -3.49 -25.20
CA GLY A 181 -20.14 -4.45 -25.96
C GLY A 181 -19.28 -5.22 -26.95
#